data_AF-A0A7X0DYV3-F1
#
_entry.id   AF-A0A7X0DYV3-F1
#
_cell.length_a   1.000
_cell.length_b   1.000
_cell.length_c   1.000
_cell.angle_alpha   90.00
_cell.angle_beta   90.00
_cell.angle_gamma   90.00
#
_symmetry.space_group_name_H-M   'P 1'
#
loop_
_entity.id
_entity.type
_entity.pdbx_description
1 polymer ?
#
loop_
_entity_poly.entity_id
_entity_poly.type
_entity_poly.pdbx_seq_one_letter_code
_entity_poly.pdbx_strand_id
1 'polypeptide(L)'
;MGLYVESLNNLPAGGSRDYYIYLLDYGWDTPIGNALNQNYERMVTIAARNNAVVIRGTNRVHFEDEVLSWHNINGQDAQDLLPAILLTNRNPHHFKYSTRPEDANPVEKDLRLILIPLKKFCRNAEEVVQLIEKLFDDIIQQKALKDFRVAEEVVKDNRRAMADLITLAPSKGTEIAVENIVDYLITGRGTSLLVEKTVLPIHFEDRSGAEFERLVFAYVSRLKSWESIEWLGQTGDDDGRDIWGVNEGKSYCYQCANYRSLVLKKITDDIDKLVKINAIPECFTVVCGGRVSVNARAAITSYAAQFGIKETHIWSGVELEEKLRKDTPGLLKRFVEGEAFPELS
;
A
#
# COMPACT_ATOMS: atom_id res chain seq x y z
N MET A 1 7.83 34.61 -5.48
CA MET A 1 8.77 33.55 -5.89
C MET A 1 9.48 34.00 -7.15
N GLY A 2 10.80 33.95 -7.20
CA GLY A 2 11.57 34.35 -8.38
C GLY A 2 12.36 33.17 -8.96
N LEU A 3 13.21 33.47 -9.95
CA LEU A 3 13.98 32.51 -10.72
C LEU A 3 15.48 32.74 -10.48
N TYR A 4 16.14 31.82 -9.78
CA TYR A 4 17.61 31.68 -9.76
C TYR A 4 17.93 30.39 -10.50
N VAL A 5 18.58 30.53 -11.65
CA VAL A 5 19.14 29.41 -12.41
C VAL A 5 20.64 29.67 -12.47
N GLU A 6 21.44 28.82 -11.83
CA GLU A 6 22.89 28.99 -11.78
C GLU A 6 23.53 28.94 -13.19
N SER A 7 22.92 28.22 -14.13
CA SER A 7 23.25 28.32 -15.56
C SER A 7 22.10 27.83 -16.45
N LEU A 8 21.46 28.76 -17.17
CA LEU A 8 20.54 28.43 -18.28
C LEU A 8 21.30 27.82 -19.47
N ASN A 9 22.62 28.06 -19.57
CA ASN A 9 23.44 27.62 -20.70
C ASN A 9 23.71 26.10 -20.72
N ASN A 10 23.45 25.39 -19.61
CA ASN A 10 23.54 23.93 -19.55
C ASN A 10 22.19 23.24 -19.83
N LEU A 11 21.12 24.00 -20.06
CA LEU A 11 19.82 23.46 -20.45
C LEU A 11 19.72 23.52 -21.98
N PRO A 12 19.80 22.38 -22.70
CA PRO A 12 19.65 22.40 -24.15
C PRO A 12 18.26 22.96 -24.49
N ALA A 13 18.24 24.05 -25.26
CA ALA A 13 17.00 24.74 -25.68
C ALA A 13 16.04 23.84 -26.48
N GLY A 14 16.51 22.66 -26.93
CA GLY A 14 15.72 21.65 -27.65
C GLY A 14 15.70 20.27 -26.99
N GLY A 15 16.19 20.10 -25.75
CA GLY A 15 16.16 18.80 -25.06
C GLY A 15 14.95 18.69 -24.14
N SER A 16 14.00 17.80 -24.45
CA SER A 16 12.98 17.38 -23.50
C SER A 16 13.64 16.74 -22.28
N ARG A 17 13.33 17.25 -21.08
CA ARG A 17 13.65 16.58 -19.82
C ARG A 17 12.41 15.84 -19.36
N ASP A 18 12.61 14.70 -18.71
CA ASP A 18 11.50 13.88 -18.21
C ASP A 18 10.72 14.60 -17.08
N TYR A 19 11.41 15.38 -16.24
CA TYR A 19 10.81 16.22 -15.20
C TYR A 19 11.79 17.27 -14.64
N TYR A 20 11.27 18.19 -13.82
CA TYR A 20 11.97 19.29 -13.17
C TYR A 20 11.70 19.30 -11.66
N ILE A 21 12.66 19.73 -10.85
CA ILE A 21 12.54 19.84 -9.38
C ILE A 21 12.54 21.34 -9.00
N TYR A 22 11.65 21.73 -8.10
CA TYR A 22 11.47 23.11 -7.64
C TYR A 22 11.50 23.15 -6.12
N LEU A 23 12.14 24.18 -5.58
CA LEU A 23 12.01 24.51 -4.17
C LEU A 23 11.04 25.68 -4.03
N LEU A 24 9.84 25.38 -3.54
CA LEU A 24 8.81 26.38 -3.32
C LEU A 24 8.98 26.95 -1.92
N ASP A 25 9.51 28.17 -1.84
CA ASP A 25 9.60 28.96 -0.61
C ASP A 25 9.21 30.42 -0.88
N TYR A 26 8.33 30.95 -0.03
CA TYR A 26 7.89 32.35 -0.08
C TYR A 26 8.80 33.30 0.71
N GLY A 27 9.89 32.80 1.31
CA GLY A 27 10.81 33.62 2.09
C GLY A 27 10.19 34.06 3.41
N TRP A 28 9.33 33.22 3.99
CA TRP A 28 8.85 33.43 5.35
C TRP A 28 10.00 33.21 6.32
N ASP A 29 10.20 34.18 7.22
CA ASP A 29 11.21 34.10 8.28
C ASP A 29 10.78 33.06 9.32
N THR A 30 11.01 31.81 8.96
CA THR A 30 10.69 30.62 9.73
C THR A 30 11.95 29.78 9.82
N PRO A 31 12.15 29.01 10.90
CA PRO A 31 13.32 28.12 11.02
C PRO A 31 13.50 27.19 9.80
N ILE A 32 12.39 26.74 9.20
CA ILE A 32 12.35 25.88 8.02
C ILE A 32 12.79 26.65 6.76
N GLY A 33 12.23 27.85 6.52
CA GLY A 33 12.65 28.71 5.40
C GLY A 33 14.12 29.13 5.50
N ASN A 34 14.59 29.46 6.71
CA ASN A 34 15.99 29.80 6.95
C ASN A 34 16.93 28.62 6.68
N ALA A 35 16.54 27.40 7.06
CA ALA A 35 17.30 26.19 6.76
C ALA A 35 17.46 25.96 5.25
N LEU A 36 16.36 26.12 4.50
CA LEU A 36 16.38 26.03 3.04
C LEU A 36 17.33 27.05 2.42
N ASN A 37 17.28 28.29 2.91
CA ASN A 37 18.11 29.38 2.43
C ASN A 37 19.60 29.13 2.69
N GLN A 38 19.96 28.63 3.88
CA GLN A 38 21.35 28.30 4.25
C GLN A 38 21.91 27.12 3.46
N ASN A 39 21.06 26.19 3.01
CA ASN A 39 21.48 24.99 2.28
C ASN A 39 21.34 25.12 0.77
N TYR A 40 20.96 26.29 0.27
CA TYR A 40 20.63 26.51 -1.13
C TYR A 40 21.78 26.18 -2.09
N GLU A 41 22.97 26.71 -1.84
CA GLU A 41 24.15 26.46 -2.69
C GLU A 41 24.50 24.96 -2.77
N ARG A 42 24.34 24.24 -1.65
CA ARG A 42 24.57 22.80 -1.59
C ARG A 42 23.55 22.04 -2.44
N MET A 43 22.27 22.37 -2.34
CA MET A 43 21.22 21.79 -3.17
C MET A 43 21.44 22.04 -4.67
N VAL A 44 21.80 23.28 -5.02
CA VAL A 44 22.11 23.67 -6.40
C VAL A 44 23.30 22.86 -6.93
N THR A 45 24.37 22.73 -6.15
CA THR A 45 25.55 21.92 -6.51
C THR A 45 25.18 20.45 -6.74
N ILE A 46 24.35 19.89 -5.87
CA ILE A 46 23.86 18.51 -5.97
C ILE A 46 23.01 18.33 -7.24
N ALA A 47 22.09 19.26 -7.50
CA ALA A 47 21.22 19.21 -8.68
C ALA A 47 21.99 19.35 -10.00
N ALA A 48 22.92 20.30 -10.07
CA ALA A 48 23.74 20.57 -11.25
C ALA A 48 24.58 19.36 -11.67
N ARG A 49 25.09 18.57 -10.71
CA ARG A 49 25.84 17.34 -10.99
C ARG A 49 24.98 16.21 -11.56
N ASN A 50 23.66 16.32 -11.49
CA ASN A 50 22.74 15.21 -11.72
C ASN A 50 21.58 15.56 -12.66
N ASN A 51 21.81 16.44 -13.64
CA ASN A 51 20.83 16.87 -14.64
C ASN A 51 19.51 17.43 -14.06
N ALA A 52 19.51 17.83 -12.79
CA ALA A 52 18.38 18.48 -12.15
C ALA A 52 18.66 19.98 -12.02
N VAL A 53 17.61 20.77 -11.83
CA VAL A 53 17.69 22.20 -11.53
C VAL A 53 17.00 22.40 -10.19
N VAL A 54 17.55 23.26 -9.34
CA VAL A 54 16.85 23.78 -8.17
C VAL A 54 16.51 25.23 -8.48
N ILE A 55 15.24 25.58 -8.37
CA ILE A 55 14.73 26.91 -8.70
C ILE A 55 14.26 27.60 -7.41
N ARG A 56 14.78 28.81 -7.15
CA ARG A 56 14.40 29.67 -6.01
C ARG A 56 14.25 31.14 -6.42
N GLY A 57 13.45 31.89 -5.67
CA GLY A 57 13.35 33.33 -5.78
C GLY A 57 14.57 34.15 -5.39
N THR A 58 15.09 34.92 -6.36
CA THR A 58 16.18 35.88 -6.16
C THR A 58 15.74 37.18 -5.50
N ASN A 59 14.50 37.59 -5.74
CA ASN A 59 13.88 38.80 -5.20
C ASN A 59 12.39 38.51 -4.97
N ARG A 60 11.68 39.35 -4.21
CA ARG A 60 10.19 39.32 -4.08
C ARG A 60 9.46 39.60 -5.40
N VAL A 61 10.03 39.21 -6.54
CA VAL A 61 9.29 39.09 -7.77
C VAL A 61 8.30 37.94 -7.54
N HIS A 62 7.04 38.22 -7.76
CA HIS A 62 5.98 37.24 -7.70
C HIS A 62 6.01 36.48 -9.03
N PHE A 63 5.94 35.15 -9.01
CA PHE A 63 5.40 34.42 -10.14
C PHE A 63 4.02 33.96 -9.67
N GLU A 64 3.02 34.24 -10.49
CA GLU A 64 1.64 33.92 -10.22
C GLU A 64 1.06 33.46 -11.54
N ASP A 65 0.61 32.22 -11.55
CA ASP A 65 -0.29 31.69 -12.55
C ASP A 65 -1.46 30.98 -11.86
N GLU A 66 -2.35 30.39 -12.68
CA GLU A 66 -3.55 29.70 -12.21
C GLU A 66 -3.26 28.43 -11.38
N VAL A 67 -2.04 27.91 -11.44
CA VAL A 67 -1.61 26.66 -10.79
C VAL A 67 -0.78 26.95 -9.55
N LEU A 68 0.14 27.91 -9.59
CA LEU A 68 1.05 28.27 -8.51
C LEU A 68 1.01 29.77 -8.25
N SER A 69 0.53 30.15 -7.07
CA SER A 69 0.49 31.52 -6.58
C SER A 69 0.75 31.59 -5.08
N TRP A 70 0.95 32.80 -4.57
CA TRP A 70 1.25 33.02 -3.15
C TRP A 70 0.12 32.70 -2.19
N HIS A 71 -1.10 32.63 -2.70
CA HIS A 71 -2.25 32.16 -1.95
C HIS A 71 -2.56 30.69 -2.22
N ASN A 72 -2.10 30.15 -3.35
CA ASN A 72 -2.69 28.94 -3.88
C ASN A 72 -1.71 28.02 -4.60
N ILE A 73 -1.73 26.73 -4.26
CA ILE A 73 -1.05 25.67 -4.98
C ILE A 73 -2.12 24.69 -5.48
N ASN A 74 -2.39 24.74 -6.78
CA ASN A 74 -3.34 23.89 -7.50
C ASN A 74 -4.72 23.78 -6.84
N GLY A 75 -5.30 24.92 -6.48
CA GLY A 75 -6.58 25.03 -5.78
C GLY A 75 -6.49 25.00 -4.24
N GLN A 76 -5.34 24.63 -3.65
CA GLN A 76 -5.16 24.53 -2.20
C GLN A 76 -4.47 25.76 -1.58
N ASP A 77 -4.74 26.05 -0.31
CA ASP A 77 -4.07 27.16 0.40
C ASP A 77 -2.56 26.91 0.51
N ALA A 78 -1.78 27.85 -0.03
CA ALA A 78 -0.32 27.77 -0.03
C ALA A 78 0.27 27.83 1.39
N GLN A 79 -0.43 28.43 2.36
CA GLN A 79 0.05 28.58 3.73
C GLN A 79 0.20 27.27 4.48
N ASP A 80 -0.62 26.29 4.14
CA ASP A 80 -0.56 24.96 4.76
C ASP A 80 0.44 24.04 4.07
N LEU A 81 0.89 24.39 2.86
CA LEU A 81 1.73 23.54 2.03
C LEU A 81 3.20 23.96 2.03
N LEU A 82 3.49 25.25 2.22
CA LEU A 82 4.82 25.79 1.97
C LEU A 82 5.64 26.06 3.24
N PRO A 83 6.97 25.89 3.18
CA PRO A 83 7.74 25.55 1.99
C PRO A 83 7.59 24.08 1.55
N ALA A 84 7.84 23.81 0.27
CA ALA A 84 7.68 22.48 -0.33
C ALA A 84 8.72 22.19 -1.42
N ILE A 85 8.93 20.92 -1.70
CA ILE A 85 9.63 20.46 -2.92
C ILE A 85 8.57 20.07 -3.94
N LEU A 86 8.69 20.54 -5.17
CA LEU A 86 7.77 20.24 -6.27
C LEU A 86 8.54 19.51 -7.38
N LEU A 87 8.02 18.38 -7.86
CA LEU A 87 8.43 17.75 -9.10
C LEU A 87 7.33 17.96 -10.14
N THR A 88 7.69 18.34 -11.37
CA THR A 88 6.70 18.59 -12.43
C THR A 88 7.27 18.35 -13.82
N ASN A 89 6.40 18.03 -14.77
CA ASN A 89 6.72 17.98 -16.19
C ASN A 89 6.72 19.36 -16.86
N ARG A 90 6.34 20.43 -16.15
CA ARG A 90 6.33 21.79 -16.71
C ARG A 90 7.74 22.36 -16.84
N ASN A 91 8.06 22.84 -18.04
CA ASN A 91 9.32 23.52 -18.29
C ASN A 91 9.40 24.87 -17.55
N PRO A 92 10.55 25.23 -16.94
CA PRO A 92 10.78 26.52 -16.29
C PRO A 92 10.34 27.75 -17.08
N HIS A 93 10.48 27.72 -18.42
CA HIS A 93 10.08 28.83 -19.29
C HIS A 93 8.56 29.09 -19.32
N HIS A 94 7.74 28.15 -18.88
CA HIS A 94 6.29 28.32 -18.78
C HIS A 94 5.86 28.98 -17.47
N PHE A 95 6.71 29.01 -16.44
CA PHE A 95 6.49 29.80 -15.23
C PHE A 95 6.81 31.27 -15.49
N LYS A 96 5.95 31.94 -16.28
CA LYS A 96 6.09 33.37 -16.59
C LYS A 96 5.23 34.19 -15.65
N TYR A 97 5.81 35.29 -15.16
CA TYR A 97 5.05 36.34 -14.51
C TYR A 97 4.04 36.92 -15.50
N SER A 98 2.76 36.87 -15.14
CA SER A 98 1.72 37.59 -15.87
C SER A 98 1.10 38.64 -14.97
N THR A 99 1.13 39.91 -15.38
CA THR A 99 0.43 41.00 -14.68
C THR A 99 -1.06 41.02 -14.96
N ARG A 100 -1.51 40.31 -16.00
CA ARG A 100 -2.91 40.30 -16.46
C ARG A 100 -3.34 38.87 -16.79
N PRO A 101 -4.52 38.41 -16.35
CA PRO A 101 -4.99 37.04 -16.62
C PRO A 101 -4.96 36.67 -18.12
N GLU A 102 -5.21 37.65 -18.99
CA GLU A 102 -5.20 37.50 -20.45
C GLU A 102 -3.82 37.24 -21.09
N ASP A 103 -2.73 37.55 -20.37
CA ASP A 103 -1.35 37.31 -20.83
C ASP A 103 -0.79 35.96 -20.32
N ALA A 104 -1.55 35.25 -19.48
CA ALA A 104 -1.14 33.95 -18.97
C ALA A 104 -1.25 32.88 -20.06
N ASN A 105 -0.22 32.03 -20.18
CA ASN A 105 -0.33 30.86 -21.04
C ASN A 105 -1.40 29.92 -20.46
N PRO A 106 -2.21 29.27 -21.31
CA PRO A 106 -3.15 28.27 -20.83
C PRO A 106 -2.40 27.16 -20.12
N VAL A 107 -2.97 26.66 -19.01
CA VAL A 107 -2.43 25.51 -18.29
C VAL A 107 -2.38 24.30 -19.22
N GLU A 108 -1.22 23.63 -19.25
CA GLU A 108 -1.01 22.44 -20.08
C GLU A 108 -2.05 21.38 -19.73
N LYS A 109 -2.59 20.71 -20.74
CA LYS A 109 -3.68 19.75 -20.53
C LYS A 109 -3.25 18.59 -19.64
N ASP A 110 -2.00 18.19 -19.77
CA ASP A 110 -1.29 17.09 -19.12
C ASP A 110 -0.33 17.58 -18.03
N LEU A 111 -0.56 18.77 -17.46
CA LEU A 111 0.24 19.26 -16.34
C LEU A 111 0.10 18.35 -15.12
N ARG A 112 1.24 17.90 -14.60
CA ARG A 112 1.31 17.03 -13.42
C ARG A 112 2.31 17.55 -12.42
N LEU A 113 1.92 17.41 -11.15
CA LEU A 113 2.66 17.90 -9.99
C LEU A 113 2.83 16.76 -8.99
N ILE A 114 4.00 16.69 -8.38
CA ILE A 114 4.26 15.91 -7.17
C ILE A 114 4.80 16.88 -6.13
N LEU A 115 4.14 16.98 -4.97
CA LEU A 115 4.49 17.94 -3.94
C LEU A 115 4.93 17.22 -2.65
N ILE A 116 6.02 17.68 -2.04
CA ILE A 116 6.45 17.30 -0.69
C ILE A 116 6.39 18.55 0.20
N PRO A 117 5.28 18.76 0.92
CA PRO A 117 5.10 19.85 1.88
C PRO A 117 6.05 19.75 3.08
N LEU A 118 7.18 20.45 3.04
CA LEU A 118 8.19 20.43 4.11
C LEU A 118 7.60 20.94 5.43
N LYS A 119 6.77 21.99 5.38
CA LYS A 119 6.11 22.53 6.58
C LYS A 119 5.20 21.53 7.30
N LYS A 120 4.58 20.60 6.56
CA LYS A 120 3.70 19.58 7.16
C LYS A 120 4.48 18.48 7.87
N PHE A 121 5.70 18.20 7.43
CA PHE A 121 6.42 16.99 7.83
C PHE A 121 7.73 17.23 8.58
N CYS A 122 8.36 18.38 8.38
CA CYS A 122 9.58 18.77 9.07
C CYS A 122 9.27 19.78 10.18
N ARG A 123 9.86 19.56 11.35
CA ARG A 123 9.66 20.39 12.55
C ARG A 123 10.76 21.42 12.74
N ASN A 124 11.94 21.16 12.19
CA ASN A 124 13.14 21.97 12.38
C ASN A 124 14.01 21.97 11.11
N ALA A 125 15.04 22.80 11.13
CA ALA A 125 16.01 22.96 10.06
C ALA A 125 16.74 21.66 9.69
N GLU A 126 17.09 20.86 10.70
CA GLU A 126 17.85 19.62 10.51
C GLU A 126 17.04 18.58 9.74
N GLU A 127 15.77 18.38 10.11
CA GLU A 127 14.86 17.46 9.42
C GLU A 127 14.66 17.85 7.95
N VAL A 128 14.62 19.14 7.65
CA VAL A 128 14.52 19.65 6.27
C VAL A 128 15.76 19.27 5.47
N VAL A 129 16.94 19.50 6.04
CA VAL A 129 18.22 19.22 5.39
C VAL A 129 18.38 17.72 5.15
N GLN A 130 18.09 16.89 6.16
CA GLN A 130 18.14 15.43 6.03
C GLN A 130 17.18 14.91 4.94
N LEU A 131 15.95 15.44 4.89
CA LEU A 131 14.96 15.05 3.90
C LEU A 131 15.41 15.42 2.48
N ILE A 132 15.96 16.61 2.30
CA ILE A 132 16.50 17.09 1.02
C ILE A 132 17.67 16.22 0.60
N GLU A 133 18.68 16.02 1.45
CA GLU A 133 19.84 15.21 1.11
C GLU A 133 19.42 13.80 0.66
N LYS A 134 18.53 13.17 1.42
CA LYS A 134 18.01 11.84 1.09
C LYS A 134 17.22 11.81 -0.21
N LEU A 135 16.30 12.75 -0.39
CA LEU A 135 15.47 12.83 -1.60
C LEU A 135 16.35 13.00 -2.83
N PHE A 136 17.30 13.92 -2.79
CA PHE A 136 18.20 14.15 -3.90
C PHE A 136 19.08 12.92 -4.13
N ASP A 137 19.66 12.32 -3.09
CA ASP A 137 20.47 11.10 -3.24
C ASP A 137 19.69 9.94 -3.88
N ASP A 138 18.45 9.69 -3.48
CA ASP A 138 17.60 8.63 -4.04
C ASP A 138 17.26 8.91 -5.52
N ILE A 139 16.84 10.14 -5.85
CA ILE A 139 16.55 10.54 -7.24
C ILE A 139 17.80 10.42 -8.12
N ILE A 140 18.94 10.89 -7.63
CA ILE A 140 20.22 10.91 -8.33
C ILE A 140 20.68 9.50 -8.69
N GLN A 141 20.54 8.59 -7.74
CA GLN A 141 21.00 7.22 -7.89
C GLN A 141 19.98 6.36 -8.65
N GLN A 142 18.89 6.96 -9.16
CA GLN A 142 17.75 6.25 -9.74
C GLN A 142 17.26 5.13 -8.80
N LYS A 143 17.34 5.38 -7.49
CA LYS A 143 16.87 4.46 -6.46
C LYS A 143 15.45 4.81 -6.13
N ALA A 144 14.66 3.80 -5.77
CA ALA A 144 13.34 4.04 -5.20
C ALA A 144 13.43 5.08 -4.07
N LEU A 145 12.53 6.07 -4.09
CA LEU A 145 12.38 7.03 -3.01
C LEU A 145 12.01 6.27 -1.74
N LYS A 146 12.98 6.12 -0.84
CA LYS A 146 12.77 5.37 0.39
C LYS A 146 12.10 6.23 1.43
N ASP A 147 11.26 5.58 2.20
CA ASP A 147 10.46 6.14 3.26
C ASP A 147 9.51 7.26 2.80
N PHE A 148 8.88 7.09 1.64
CA PHE A 148 7.82 7.98 1.16
C PHE A 148 6.55 7.20 0.78
N ARG A 149 5.40 7.79 1.11
CA ARG A 149 4.07 7.30 0.67
C ARG A 149 3.28 8.41 -0.02
N VAL A 150 2.32 8.02 -0.84
CA VAL A 150 1.26 8.91 -1.31
C VAL A 150 0.35 9.26 -0.13
N ALA A 151 0.27 10.54 0.20
CA ALA A 151 -0.59 11.07 1.25
C ALA A 151 -1.93 11.58 0.70
N GLU A 152 -1.93 12.12 -0.52
CA GLU A 152 -3.11 12.68 -1.17
C GLU A 152 -2.95 12.64 -2.69
N GLU A 153 -4.06 12.43 -3.39
CA GLU A 153 -4.15 12.54 -4.84
C GLU A 153 -5.29 13.51 -5.19
N VAL A 154 -4.98 14.49 -6.03
CA VAL A 154 -5.95 15.47 -6.55
C VAL A 154 -5.94 15.39 -8.06
N VAL A 155 -7.08 15.01 -8.62
CA VAL A 155 -7.28 14.95 -10.07
C VAL A 155 -7.72 16.32 -10.57
N LYS A 156 -7.23 16.71 -11.75
CA LYS A 156 -7.67 17.90 -12.47
C LYS A 156 -9.20 17.98 -12.56
N ASP A 157 -9.74 19.21 -12.50
CA ASP A 157 -11.17 19.54 -12.52
C ASP A 157 -11.96 19.15 -11.25
N ASN A 158 -11.31 18.50 -10.27
CA ASN A 158 -11.89 18.30 -8.94
C ASN A 158 -11.60 19.51 -8.05
N ARG A 159 -12.64 20.14 -7.46
CA ARG A 159 -12.50 21.19 -6.42
C ARG A 159 -11.48 22.30 -6.77
N ARG A 160 -11.56 22.88 -7.97
CA ARG A 160 -10.70 23.98 -8.47
C ARG A 160 -9.25 23.60 -8.82
N ALA A 161 -8.91 22.31 -8.88
CA ALA A 161 -7.58 21.87 -9.32
C ALA A 161 -7.41 22.06 -10.84
N MET A 162 -6.30 22.69 -11.25
CA MET A 162 -5.95 22.98 -12.65
C MET A 162 -5.00 21.93 -13.26
N ALA A 163 -4.39 21.09 -12.40
CA ALA A 163 -3.45 20.02 -12.74
C ALA A 163 -3.69 18.77 -11.88
N ASP A 164 -3.18 17.62 -12.31
CA ASP A 164 -3.10 16.45 -11.44
C ASP A 164 -1.96 16.65 -10.42
N LEU A 165 -2.24 16.37 -9.14
CA LEU A 165 -1.31 16.58 -8.04
C LEU A 165 -1.26 15.35 -7.14
N ILE A 166 -0.06 14.84 -6.90
CA ILE A 166 0.23 13.86 -5.84
C ILE A 166 0.97 14.55 -4.72
N THR A 167 0.51 14.39 -3.48
CA THR A 167 1.26 14.81 -2.29
C THR A 167 2.00 13.60 -1.71
N LEU A 168 3.33 13.70 -1.57
CA LEU A 168 4.14 12.69 -0.90
C LEU A 168 4.41 13.09 0.55
N ALA A 169 4.34 12.10 1.45
CA ALA A 169 4.68 12.26 2.86
C ALA A 169 5.74 11.24 3.29
N PRO A 170 6.65 11.60 4.22
CA PRO A 170 7.55 10.64 4.84
C PRO A 170 6.79 9.49 5.51
N SER A 171 7.23 8.26 5.29
CA SER A 171 6.63 7.03 5.84
C SER A 171 7.64 5.90 5.88
N LYS A 172 8.05 5.46 7.08
CA LYS A 172 9.08 4.42 7.22
C LYS A 172 8.70 3.10 6.56
N GLY A 173 9.65 2.45 5.89
CA GLY A 173 9.49 1.13 5.30
C GLY A 173 8.62 1.10 4.04
N THR A 174 8.40 2.25 3.42
CA THR A 174 7.73 2.36 2.11
C THR A 174 8.74 2.79 1.06
N GLU A 175 8.57 2.31 -0.16
CA GLU A 175 9.45 2.66 -1.28
C GLU A 175 8.60 2.99 -2.51
N ILE A 176 8.95 4.07 -3.20
CA ILE A 176 8.33 4.47 -4.46
C ILE A 176 9.41 4.42 -5.53
N ALA A 177 9.27 3.52 -6.51
CA ALA A 177 10.20 3.42 -7.61
C ALA A 177 10.28 4.75 -8.40
N VAL A 178 11.49 5.16 -8.81
CA VAL A 178 11.69 6.41 -9.56
C VAL A 178 11.04 6.31 -10.93
N GLU A 179 11.03 5.12 -11.52
CA GLU A 179 10.31 4.84 -12.77
C GLU A 179 8.82 5.20 -12.64
N ASN A 180 8.18 4.92 -11.49
CA ASN A 180 6.78 5.27 -11.27
C ASN A 180 6.56 6.79 -11.20
N ILE A 181 7.53 7.55 -10.66
CA ILE A 181 7.50 9.02 -10.63
C ILE A 181 7.58 9.58 -12.05
N VAL A 182 8.51 9.06 -12.84
CA VAL A 182 8.71 9.45 -14.25
C VAL A 182 7.48 9.08 -15.07
N ASP A 183 6.98 7.85 -14.95
CA ASP A 183 5.80 7.36 -15.66
C ASP A 183 4.56 8.18 -15.33
N TYR A 184 4.36 8.55 -14.06
CA TYR A 184 3.29 9.47 -13.66
C TYR A 184 3.44 10.81 -14.37
N LEU A 185 4.62 11.45 -14.29
CA LEU A 185 4.85 12.78 -14.86
C LEU A 185 4.72 12.80 -16.38
N ILE A 186 5.17 11.76 -17.09
CA ILE A 186 5.11 11.67 -18.56
C ILE A 186 3.73 11.21 -19.05
N THR A 187 3.23 10.08 -18.56
CA THR A 187 2.11 9.38 -19.18
C THR A 187 0.76 9.65 -18.51
N GLY A 188 0.77 10.10 -17.26
CA GLY A 188 -0.43 10.19 -16.44
C GLY A 188 -1.06 8.84 -16.09
N ARG A 189 -0.42 7.72 -16.47
CA ARG A 189 -0.79 6.41 -15.96
C ARG A 189 -0.25 6.32 -14.54
N GLY A 190 -1.12 6.50 -13.56
CA GLY A 190 -0.73 6.44 -12.17
C GLY A 190 -1.92 6.71 -11.24
N THR A 191 -2.91 5.83 -11.22
CA THR A 191 -3.85 5.73 -10.07
C THR A 191 -3.22 5.06 -8.84
N SER A 192 -1.91 4.90 -8.83
CA SER A 192 -1.11 4.71 -7.62
C SER A 192 0.34 4.74 -8.08
N LEU A 193 1.18 5.56 -7.45
CA LEU A 193 2.57 5.18 -7.27
C LEU A 193 2.51 3.85 -6.51
N LEU A 194 2.54 2.73 -7.24
CA LEU A 194 2.37 1.39 -6.67
C LEU A 194 3.54 1.14 -5.72
N VAL A 195 3.32 1.43 -4.44
CA VAL A 195 4.14 0.93 -3.35
C VAL A 195 3.82 -0.56 -3.30
N GLU A 196 4.84 -1.41 -3.43
CA GLU A 196 4.70 -2.81 -3.05
C GLU A 196 4.28 -2.85 -1.57
N LYS A 197 3.00 -3.14 -1.34
CA LYS A 197 2.51 -3.34 0.02
C LYS A 197 2.89 -4.75 0.42
N THR A 198 3.81 -4.87 1.38
CA THR A 198 4.07 -6.17 2.02
C THR A 198 2.79 -6.59 2.75
N VAL A 199 2.17 -7.67 2.28
CA VAL A 199 1.06 -8.31 2.98
C VAL A 199 1.65 -9.17 4.08
N LEU A 200 1.43 -8.76 5.34
CA LEU A 200 1.93 -9.52 6.48
C LEU A 200 1.15 -10.84 6.63
N PRO A 201 1.83 -11.95 6.99
CA PRO A 201 1.18 -13.23 7.26
C PRO A 201 0.15 -13.13 8.38
N ILE A 202 -0.86 -13.99 8.33
CA ILE A 202 -1.81 -14.14 9.44
C ILE A 202 -1.26 -15.17 10.42
N HIS A 203 -1.04 -14.75 11.67
CA HIS A 203 -0.63 -15.62 12.77
C HIS A 203 -1.83 -16.38 13.35
N PHE A 204 -2.25 -17.48 12.72
CA PHE A 204 -3.35 -18.31 13.21
C PHE A 204 -3.05 -18.93 14.58
N GLU A 205 -1.77 -19.18 14.88
CA GLU A 205 -1.29 -19.74 16.13
C GLU A 205 -1.57 -18.85 17.36
N ASP A 206 -1.87 -17.57 17.16
CA ASP A 206 -2.20 -16.64 18.23
C ASP A 206 -3.68 -16.73 18.63
N ARG A 207 -4.51 -17.43 17.84
CA ARG A 207 -5.93 -17.66 18.16
C ARG A 207 -6.08 -18.83 19.12
N SER A 208 -7.11 -18.80 19.96
CA SER A 208 -7.54 -20.02 20.65
C SER A 208 -8.04 -21.07 19.64
N GLY A 209 -8.08 -22.34 20.04
CA GLY A 209 -8.63 -23.43 19.19
C GLY A 209 -10.06 -23.13 18.72
N ALA A 210 -10.92 -22.72 19.65
CA ALA A 210 -12.31 -22.37 19.36
C ALA A 210 -12.43 -21.15 18.40
N GLU A 211 -11.58 -20.13 18.53
CA GLU A 211 -11.60 -18.99 17.61
C GLU A 211 -11.12 -19.36 16.21
N PHE A 212 -10.14 -20.27 16.12
CA PHE A 212 -9.68 -20.80 14.84
C PHE A 212 -10.77 -21.63 14.16
N GLU A 213 -11.41 -22.55 14.89
CA GLU A 213 -12.57 -23.30 14.39
C GLU A 213 -13.70 -22.39 13.95
N ARG A 214 -14.01 -21.34 14.72
CA ARG A 214 -15.03 -20.35 14.35
C ARG A 214 -14.72 -19.65 13.04
N LEU A 215 -13.45 -19.31 12.79
CA LEU A 215 -13.00 -18.74 11.52
C LEU A 215 -13.15 -19.75 10.37
N VAL A 216 -12.71 -20.99 10.59
CA VAL A 216 -12.83 -22.06 9.59
C VAL A 216 -14.29 -22.32 9.27
N PHE A 217 -15.17 -22.45 10.26
CA PHE A 217 -16.62 -22.60 10.10
C PHE A 217 -17.22 -21.44 9.29
N ALA A 218 -16.87 -20.20 9.63
CA ALA A 218 -17.32 -19.02 8.89
C ALA A 218 -16.87 -19.07 7.41
N TYR A 219 -15.67 -19.57 7.14
CA TYR A 219 -15.19 -19.74 5.77
C TYR A 219 -15.92 -20.89 5.04
N VAL A 220 -15.94 -22.10 5.62
CA VAL A 220 -16.49 -23.28 4.94
C VAL A 220 -18.01 -23.20 4.72
N SER A 221 -18.75 -22.54 5.62
CA SER A 221 -20.19 -22.28 5.46
C SER A 221 -20.51 -21.46 4.20
N ARG A 222 -19.54 -20.75 3.63
CA ARG A 222 -19.69 -19.96 2.39
C ARG A 222 -19.24 -20.70 1.13
N LEU A 223 -18.59 -21.85 1.26
CA LEU A 223 -18.01 -22.57 0.12
C LEU A 223 -19.02 -23.30 -0.75
N LYS A 224 -20.16 -23.68 -0.17
CA LYS A 224 -21.16 -24.53 -0.81
C LYS A 224 -22.56 -24.11 -0.38
N SER A 225 -23.54 -24.49 -1.18
CA SER A 225 -24.96 -24.46 -0.79
C SER A 225 -25.28 -25.69 0.07
N TRP A 226 -24.87 -25.64 1.33
CA TRP A 226 -25.02 -26.74 2.28
C TRP A 226 -26.50 -27.11 2.50
N GLU A 227 -26.80 -28.41 2.46
CA GLU A 227 -28.07 -28.95 2.95
C GLU A 227 -28.10 -28.89 4.48
N SER A 228 -26.98 -29.22 5.11
CA SER A 228 -26.72 -28.98 6.53
C SER A 228 -25.25 -28.68 6.76
N ILE A 229 -24.96 -27.86 7.76
CA ILE A 229 -23.60 -27.63 8.25
C ILE A 229 -23.63 -27.33 9.76
N GLU A 230 -22.81 -28.03 10.51
CA GLU A 230 -22.80 -28.01 11.97
C GLU A 230 -21.37 -27.80 12.47
N TRP A 231 -21.19 -26.84 13.40
CA TRP A 231 -19.96 -26.69 14.17
C TRP A 231 -20.09 -27.52 15.43
N LEU A 232 -19.53 -28.72 15.40
CA LEU A 232 -19.59 -29.70 16.48
C LEU A 232 -18.49 -29.45 17.54
N GLY A 233 -17.36 -28.87 17.12
CA GLY A 233 -16.18 -28.49 17.93
C GLY A 233 -16.42 -27.54 19.11
N GLN A 234 -17.62 -26.99 19.27
CA GLN A 234 -17.89 -25.93 20.24
C GLN A 234 -17.84 -26.44 21.70
N THR A 235 -18.15 -27.72 21.95
CA THR A 235 -18.34 -28.26 23.30
C THR A 235 -17.24 -29.22 23.76
N GLY A 236 -16.31 -29.62 22.87
CA GLY A 236 -15.08 -30.34 23.22
C GLY A 236 -15.21 -31.86 23.39
N ASP A 237 -16.33 -32.45 22.95
CA ASP A 237 -16.57 -33.91 22.94
C ASP A 237 -17.07 -34.34 21.57
N ASP A 238 -16.25 -34.07 20.55
CA ASP A 238 -16.76 -33.92 19.18
C ASP A 238 -16.58 -35.19 18.34
N ASP A 239 -16.25 -36.32 18.97
CA ASP A 239 -15.96 -37.63 18.33
C ASP A 239 -15.01 -37.52 17.11
N GLY A 240 -14.10 -36.55 17.10
CA GLY A 240 -13.19 -36.29 15.97
C GLY A 240 -13.84 -35.56 14.79
N ARG A 241 -14.86 -34.74 15.04
CA ARG A 241 -15.55 -33.89 14.06
C ARG A 241 -15.59 -32.45 14.56
N ASP A 242 -14.79 -31.55 14.01
CA ASP A 242 -14.94 -30.15 14.39
C ASP A 242 -16.10 -29.52 13.61
N ILE A 243 -16.17 -29.75 12.30
CA ILE A 243 -17.28 -29.27 11.45
C ILE A 243 -17.74 -30.40 10.54
N TRP A 244 -19.06 -30.60 10.47
CA TRP A 244 -19.69 -31.58 9.59
C TRP A 244 -20.69 -30.90 8.66
N GLY A 245 -20.68 -31.25 7.38
CA GLY A 245 -21.63 -30.71 6.41
C GLY A 245 -22.10 -31.73 5.39
N VAL A 246 -23.30 -31.53 4.87
CA VAL A 246 -23.89 -32.32 3.79
C VAL A 246 -24.22 -31.41 2.62
N ASN A 247 -23.82 -31.79 1.42
CA ASN A 247 -24.13 -31.07 0.19
C ASN A 247 -24.22 -32.05 -0.97
N GLU A 248 -25.33 -32.02 -1.71
CA GLU A 248 -25.64 -32.92 -2.83
C GLU A 248 -25.58 -34.40 -2.42
N GLY A 249 -26.08 -34.71 -1.22
CA GLY A 249 -26.02 -36.05 -0.64
C GLY A 249 -24.62 -36.51 -0.21
N LYS A 250 -23.59 -35.66 -0.33
CA LYS A 250 -22.21 -35.97 0.07
C LYS A 250 -21.86 -35.42 1.45
N SER A 251 -21.14 -36.21 2.24
CA SER A 251 -20.68 -35.82 3.57
C SER A 251 -19.26 -35.24 3.57
N TYR A 252 -19.10 -34.12 4.26
CA TYR A 252 -17.84 -33.40 4.40
C TYR A 252 -17.51 -33.23 5.88
N CYS A 253 -16.29 -33.60 6.27
CA CYS A 253 -15.78 -33.37 7.61
C CYS A 253 -14.55 -32.47 7.52
N TYR A 254 -14.53 -31.41 8.34
CA TYR A 254 -13.37 -30.54 8.49
C TYR A 254 -12.82 -30.71 9.91
N GLN A 255 -11.57 -31.15 10.01
CA GLN A 255 -10.82 -31.23 11.27
C GLN A 255 -9.87 -30.03 11.35
N CYS A 256 -10.09 -29.18 12.33
CA CYS A 256 -9.29 -28.01 12.64
C CYS A 256 -8.14 -28.38 13.61
N ALA A 257 -6.96 -27.88 13.29
CA ALA A 257 -5.75 -28.14 14.06
C ALA A 257 -4.93 -26.86 14.17
N ASN A 258 -5.24 -26.04 15.19
CA ASN A 258 -4.53 -24.78 15.42
C ASN A 258 -3.17 -24.98 16.11
N TYR A 259 -2.30 -25.80 15.52
CA TYR A 259 -0.93 -25.98 15.98
C TYR A 259 0.05 -25.33 15.01
N ARG A 260 1.18 -24.84 15.53
CA ARG A 260 2.30 -24.35 14.70
C ARG A 260 2.82 -25.42 13.72
N SER A 261 2.70 -26.70 14.09
CA SER A 261 2.96 -27.85 13.22
C SER A 261 1.93 -28.94 13.49
N LEU A 262 1.40 -29.53 12.41
CA LEU A 262 0.43 -30.62 12.49
C LEU A 262 1.05 -31.87 13.11
N VAL A 263 0.38 -32.45 14.11
CA VAL A 263 0.78 -33.72 14.74
C VAL A 263 -0.02 -34.85 14.10
N LEU A 264 0.65 -35.75 13.37
CA LEU A 264 0.01 -36.86 12.65
C LEU A 264 -0.90 -37.69 13.56
N LYS A 265 -0.42 -38.01 14.77
CA LYS A 265 -1.16 -38.82 15.73
C LYS A 265 -2.53 -38.25 16.07
N LYS A 266 -2.65 -36.92 16.19
CA LYS A 266 -3.94 -36.29 16.49
C LYS A 266 -4.95 -36.57 15.38
N ILE A 267 -4.52 -36.41 14.12
CA ILE A 267 -5.40 -36.62 12.96
C ILE A 267 -5.78 -38.09 12.81
N THR A 268 -4.85 -39.02 13.05
CA THR A 268 -5.19 -40.45 13.04
C THR A 268 -6.14 -40.81 14.17
N ASP A 269 -5.93 -40.27 15.38
CA ASP A 269 -6.82 -40.48 16.53
C ASP A 269 -8.24 -39.93 16.23
N ASP A 270 -8.35 -38.80 15.54
CA ASP A 270 -9.64 -38.22 15.15
C ASP A 270 -10.34 -39.08 14.07
N ILE A 271 -9.60 -39.60 13.08
CA ILE A 271 -10.13 -40.58 12.11
C ILE A 271 -10.60 -41.85 12.81
N ASP A 272 -9.85 -42.36 13.79
CA ASP A 272 -10.22 -43.57 14.54
C ASP A 272 -11.52 -43.38 15.32
N LYS A 273 -11.78 -42.18 15.85
CA LYS A 273 -13.06 -41.85 16.48
C LYS A 273 -14.21 -41.90 15.47
N LEU A 274 -14.04 -41.33 14.27
CA LEU A 274 -15.04 -41.40 13.19
C LEU A 274 -15.37 -42.84 12.82
N VAL A 275 -14.35 -43.69 12.70
CA VAL A 275 -14.49 -45.12 12.41
C VAL A 275 -15.28 -45.82 13.51
N LYS A 276 -14.96 -45.54 14.78
CA LYS A 276 -15.61 -46.14 15.94
C LYS A 276 -17.12 -45.86 15.99
N ILE A 277 -17.55 -44.66 15.59
CA ILE A 277 -18.97 -44.27 15.54
C ILE A 277 -19.63 -44.54 14.18
N ASN A 278 -18.90 -45.17 13.24
CA ASN A 278 -19.36 -45.44 11.88
C ASN A 278 -19.82 -44.19 11.11
N ALA A 279 -19.13 -43.05 11.31
CA ALA A 279 -19.41 -41.77 10.67
C ALA A 279 -18.31 -41.39 9.66
N ILE A 280 -18.09 -42.25 8.65
CA ILE A 280 -17.06 -42.03 7.63
C ILE A 280 -17.51 -40.97 6.61
N PRO A 281 -16.81 -39.83 6.47
CA PRO A 281 -17.14 -38.83 5.47
C PRO A 281 -16.67 -39.24 4.07
N GLU A 282 -17.34 -38.75 3.03
CA GLU A 282 -16.81 -38.87 1.67
C GLU A 282 -15.60 -37.97 1.45
N CYS A 283 -15.64 -36.75 1.99
CA CYS A 283 -14.56 -35.77 1.91
C CYS A 283 -14.06 -35.40 3.32
N PHE A 284 -12.78 -35.66 3.61
CA PHE A 284 -12.13 -35.30 4.86
C PHE A 284 -11.09 -34.20 4.63
N THR A 285 -11.26 -33.04 5.26
CA THR A 285 -10.35 -31.90 5.11
C THR A 285 -9.71 -31.55 6.44
N VAL A 286 -8.38 -31.62 6.50
CA VAL A 286 -7.61 -31.14 7.66
C VAL A 286 -7.24 -29.68 7.44
N VAL A 287 -7.64 -28.80 8.33
CA VAL A 287 -7.33 -27.37 8.30
C VAL A 287 -6.36 -27.04 9.43
N CYS A 288 -5.10 -26.77 9.10
CA CYS A 288 -4.04 -26.49 10.05
C CYS A 288 -3.68 -25.00 10.05
N GLY A 289 -3.54 -24.40 11.23
CA GLY A 289 -3.06 -23.00 11.35
C GLY A 289 -1.58 -22.85 10.99
N GLY A 290 -0.79 -23.93 11.09
CA GLY A 290 0.64 -23.95 10.83
C GLY A 290 1.06 -24.57 9.50
N ARG A 291 2.36 -24.86 9.39
CA ARG A 291 2.93 -25.54 8.20
C ARG A 291 2.63 -27.03 8.24
N VAL A 292 2.47 -27.63 7.07
CA VAL A 292 2.31 -29.09 6.92
C VAL A 292 3.31 -29.63 5.91
N SER A 293 4.13 -30.60 6.33
CA SER A 293 5.13 -31.23 5.47
C SER A 293 4.48 -32.16 4.43
N VAL A 294 5.18 -32.38 3.31
CA VAL A 294 4.74 -33.32 2.26
C VAL A 294 4.54 -34.73 2.83
N ASN A 295 5.45 -35.18 3.69
CA ASN A 295 5.37 -36.50 4.33
C ASN A 295 4.13 -36.62 5.23
N ALA A 296 3.77 -35.57 5.99
CA ALA A 296 2.57 -35.57 6.80
C ALA A 296 1.30 -35.65 5.94
N ARG A 297 1.25 -34.89 4.82
CA ARG A 297 0.13 -34.96 3.87
C ARG A 297 -0.06 -36.37 3.31
N ALA A 298 1.03 -37.00 2.86
CA ALA A 298 1.02 -38.34 2.31
C ALA A 298 0.57 -39.38 3.36
N ALA A 299 1.07 -39.27 4.59
CA ALA A 299 0.71 -40.16 5.68
C ALA A 299 -0.79 -40.06 6.06
N ILE A 300 -1.32 -38.83 6.20
CA ILE A 300 -2.74 -38.60 6.51
C ILE A 300 -3.64 -39.15 5.41
N THR A 301 -3.31 -38.84 4.14
CA THR A 301 -4.09 -39.32 2.99
C THR A 301 -4.10 -40.85 2.92
N SER A 302 -2.94 -41.48 3.12
CA SER A 302 -2.82 -42.94 3.11
C SER A 302 -3.56 -43.59 4.27
N TYR A 303 -3.62 -42.95 5.44
CA TYR A 303 -4.37 -43.45 6.59
C TYR A 303 -5.88 -43.34 6.38
N ALA A 304 -6.37 -42.16 5.96
CA ALA A 304 -7.78 -41.92 5.68
C ALA A 304 -8.35 -42.89 4.63
N ALA A 305 -7.59 -43.16 3.58
CA ALA A 305 -8.00 -44.09 2.51
C ALA A 305 -8.23 -45.52 3.00
N GLN A 306 -7.53 -45.98 4.06
CA GLN A 306 -7.70 -47.32 4.63
C GLN A 306 -9.10 -47.54 5.22
N PHE A 307 -9.77 -46.45 5.61
CA PHE A 307 -11.10 -46.47 6.23
C PHE A 307 -12.22 -46.08 5.28
N GLY A 308 -11.94 -45.97 3.98
CA GLY A 308 -12.96 -45.71 2.95
C GLY A 308 -13.30 -44.24 2.71
N ILE A 309 -12.53 -43.30 3.26
CA ILE A 309 -12.64 -41.87 2.93
C ILE A 309 -12.17 -41.68 1.48
N LYS A 310 -13.04 -41.16 0.61
CA LYS A 310 -12.80 -41.07 -0.84
C LYS A 310 -11.86 -39.93 -1.20
N GLU A 311 -12.06 -38.77 -0.58
CA GLU A 311 -11.30 -37.56 -0.86
C GLU A 311 -10.68 -37.02 0.44
N THR A 312 -9.38 -36.77 0.43
CA THR A 312 -8.67 -36.16 1.57
C THR A 312 -7.95 -34.90 1.13
N HIS A 313 -8.18 -33.80 1.85
CA HIS A 313 -7.54 -32.53 1.62
C HIS A 313 -6.82 -32.05 2.87
N ILE A 314 -5.72 -31.33 2.68
CA ILE A 314 -4.96 -30.73 3.77
C ILE A 314 -4.70 -29.27 3.41
N TRP A 315 -5.13 -28.35 4.26
CA TRP A 315 -4.83 -26.93 4.17
C TRP A 315 -3.86 -26.56 5.29
N SER A 316 -2.68 -26.08 4.92
CA SER A 316 -1.77 -25.38 5.82
C SER A 316 -2.25 -23.95 6.06
N GLY A 317 -1.66 -23.27 7.06
CA GLY A 317 -2.01 -21.89 7.39
C GLY A 317 -1.90 -20.97 6.18
N VAL A 318 -0.84 -21.12 5.38
CA VAL A 318 -0.63 -20.33 4.15
C VAL A 318 -1.73 -20.61 3.11
N GLU A 319 -2.12 -21.86 2.90
CA GLU A 319 -3.21 -22.18 1.96
C GLU A 319 -4.57 -21.68 2.44
N LEU A 320 -4.83 -21.71 3.76
CA LEU A 320 -6.03 -21.14 4.35
C LEU A 320 -6.04 -19.61 4.21
N GLU A 321 -4.91 -18.95 4.44
CA GLU A 321 -4.76 -17.51 4.28
C GLU A 321 -5.07 -17.07 2.84
N GLU A 322 -4.48 -17.72 1.84
CA GLU A 322 -4.73 -17.40 0.43
C GLU A 322 -6.21 -17.62 0.04
N LYS A 323 -6.81 -18.69 0.56
CA LYS A 323 -8.24 -18.97 0.41
C LYS A 323 -9.11 -17.86 1.00
N LEU A 324 -8.82 -17.42 2.23
CA LEU A 324 -9.56 -16.34 2.88
C LEU A 324 -9.42 -15.01 2.12
N ARG A 325 -8.21 -14.69 1.65
CA ARG A 325 -7.93 -13.46 0.87
C ARG A 325 -8.67 -13.45 -0.45
N LYS A 326 -8.64 -14.57 -1.17
CA LYS A 326 -9.25 -14.71 -2.49
C LYS A 326 -10.78 -14.74 -2.43
N ASP A 327 -11.32 -15.63 -1.59
CA ASP A 327 -12.73 -16.01 -1.68
C ASP A 327 -13.61 -15.22 -0.70
N THR A 328 -13.04 -14.75 0.43
CA THR A 328 -13.81 -14.11 1.50
C THR A 328 -13.05 -12.98 2.23
N PRO A 329 -12.62 -11.90 1.54
CA PRO A 329 -11.86 -10.82 2.18
C PRO A 329 -12.61 -10.15 3.34
N GLY A 330 -13.95 -10.16 3.32
CA GLY A 330 -14.76 -9.67 4.44
C GLY A 330 -14.57 -10.46 5.75
N LEU A 331 -14.19 -11.73 5.70
CA LEU A 331 -13.86 -12.49 6.91
C LEU A 331 -12.55 -12.01 7.53
N LEU A 332 -11.58 -11.58 6.72
CA LEU A 332 -10.34 -11.00 7.24
C LEU A 332 -10.61 -9.70 7.98
N LYS A 333 -11.44 -8.82 7.40
CA LYS A 333 -11.88 -7.60 8.08
C LYS A 333 -12.52 -7.88 9.45
N ARG A 334 -13.40 -8.88 9.51
CA ARG A 334 -14.08 -9.25 10.77
C ARG A 334 -13.15 -9.89 11.80
N PHE A 335 -12.38 -10.89 11.39
CA PHE A 335 -11.63 -11.74 12.33
C PHE A 335 -10.21 -11.24 12.60
N VAL A 336 -9.64 -10.39 11.74
CA VAL A 336 -8.28 -9.85 11.85
C VAL A 336 -8.31 -8.35 12.14
N GLU A 337 -9.11 -7.57 11.41
CA GLU A 337 -9.15 -6.11 11.56
C GLU A 337 -10.16 -5.63 12.62
N GLY A 338 -11.02 -6.53 13.11
CA GLY A 338 -11.99 -6.24 14.16
C GLY A 338 -13.22 -5.46 13.68
N GLU A 339 -13.48 -5.40 12.37
CA GLU A 339 -14.67 -4.73 11.84
C GLU A 339 -15.95 -5.50 12.24
N ALA A 340 -16.86 -4.82 12.95
CA ALA A 340 -18.20 -5.33 13.19
C ALA A 340 -19.01 -5.25 11.88
N PHE A 341 -19.62 -6.36 11.46
CA PHE A 341 -20.60 -6.31 10.37
C PHE A 341 -21.89 -5.63 10.86
N PRO A 342 -22.67 -5.00 9.96
CA PRO A 342 -23.95 -4.43 10.33
C PRO A 342 -24.82 -5.52 10.96
N GLU A 343 -25.54 -5.18 12.03
CA GLU A 343 -26.66 -5.99 12.47
C GLU A 343 -27.62 -6.12 11.29
N LEU A 344 -28.09 -7.35 11.03
CA LEU A 344 -29.05 -7.66 9.97
C LEU A 344 -30.18 -6.62 10.03
N SER A 345 -30.25 -5.73 9.04
CA SER A 345 -31.37 -4.79 8.89
C SER A 345 -32.60 -5.49 8.37
#